data_AF-A0A9P5W9S3-F1
#
_entry.id   AF-A0A9P5W9S3-F1
#
_cell.length_a   1.000
_cell.length_b   1.000
_cell.length_c   1.000
_cell.angle_alpha   90.00
_cell.angle_beta   90.00
_cell.angle_gamma   90.00
#
_symmetry.space_group_name_H-M   'P 1'
#
loop_
_entity.id
_entity.type
_entity.pdbx_description
1 polymer ?
#
loop_
_entity_poly.entity_id
_entity_poly.type
_entity_poly.pdbx_seq_one_letter_code
_entity_poly.pdbx_strand_id
1 'polypeptide(L)'
;ETTRTSVNILMLTCIAYVIPITLDTTLESLYQDQKPATTDQILLNQQHIEVREEVDKNILILSKCMSIILLLIYCACLAYQYHHRQFMITPETKHEGKHTVEKRYTHFWFAAFAYAITMAAEIYSAKLLVHAVEQLGKLHHLNDSFVGFVLLPIVLIADLQEEVVSFKESYEDRLDKAVALMVGSCMQIALLVTPILVILGWIMNVPMTFKFSLLEVVILVSTVLMINYLLADHETNWIEGVILLALFLMCAIAFFYDDSHAELESEGTSISGETDHLLVRRVFL
;
A
#
# COMPACT_ATOMS: atom_id res chain seq x y z
N GLU A 1 -26.13 -1.83 5.95
CA GLU A 1 -25.90 -0.41 6.31
C GLU A 1 -24.48 -0.17 6.82
N THR A 2 -24.00 -0.95 7.79
CA THR A 2 -22.64 -0.86 8.35
C THR A 2 -21.52 -1.01 7.32
N THR A 3 -21.59 -2.02 6.45
CA THR A 3 -20.60 -2.28 5.41
C THR A 3 -20.47 -1.11 4.44
N ARG A 4 -21.58 -0.47 4.06
CA ARG A 4 -21.59 0.70 3.18
C ARG A 4 -20.92 1.91 3.84
N THR A 5 -21.16 2.12 5.13
CA THR A 5 -20.49 3.19 5.89
C THR A 5 -18.99 2.96 5.98
N SER A 6 -18.55 1.71 6.18
CA SER A 6 -17.13 1.34 6.17
C SER A 6 -16.47 1.60 4.81
N VAL A 7 -17.12 1.22 3.72
CA VAL A 7 -16.63 1.45 2.34
C VAL A 7 -16.57 2.94 2.01
N ASN A 8 -17.58 3.72 2.42
CA ASN A 8 -17.58 5.18 2.25
C ASN A 8 -16.45 5.85 3.04
N ILE A 9 -16.14 5.36 4.24
CA ILE A 9 -15.02 5.88 5.03
C ILE A 9 -13.67 5.48 4.40
N LEU A 10 -13.55 4.27 3.84
CA LEU A 10 -12.39 3.88 3.05
C LEU A 10 -12.23 4.79 1.83
N MET A 11 -13.31 5.10 1.11
CA MET A 11 -13.29 6.05 0.00
C MET A 11 -12.81 7.44 0.45
N LEU A 12 -13.39 8.00 1.50
CA LEU A 12 -13.00 9.31 2.03
C LEU A 12 -11.53 9.32 2.47
N THR A 13 -11.05 8.21 3.03
CA THR A 13 -9.64 8.02 3.39
C THR A 13 -8.76 8.02 2.15
N CYS A 14 -9.07 7.22 1.14
CA CYS A 14 -8.29 7.15 -0.09
C CYS A 14 -8.30 8.49 -0.84
N ILE A 15 -9.41 9.22 -0.84
CA ILE A 15 -9.46 10.60 -1.39
C ILE A 15 -8.56 11.54 -0.56
N ALA A 16 -8.55 11.41 0.77
CA ALA A 16 -7.64 12.18 1.62
C ALA A 16 -6.17 11.88 1.33
N TYR A 17 -5.86 10.65 0.88
CA TYR A 17 -4.54 10.27 0.37
C TYR A 17 -4.21 10.88 -0.99
N VAL A 18 -5.20 11.10 -1.87
CA VAL A 18 -4.97 11.73 -3.18
C VAL A 18 -4.53 13.18 -3.05
N ILE A 19 -5.03 13.93 -2.09
CA ILE A 19 -4.72 15.36 -1.91
C ILE A 19 -3.21 15.63 -1.75
N PRO A 20 -2.47 14.98 -0.84
CA PRO A 20 -1.03 15.19 -0.72
C PRO A 20 -0.23 14.68 -1.91
N ILE A 21 -0.67 13.58 -2.54
CA ILE A 21 0.06 13.01 -3.68
C ILE A 21 -0.15 13.85 -4.95
N THR A 22 -1.36 14.40 -5.12
CA THR A 22 -1.63 15.38 -6.18
C THR A 22 -0.91 16.69 -5.92
N LEU A 23 -0.74 17.10 -4.67
CA LEU A 23 0.08 18.26 -4.33
C LEU A 23 1.57 18.02 -4.66
N ASP A 24 2.09 16.82 -4.44
CA ASP A 24 3.45 16.42 -4.84
C ASP A 24 3.63 16.50 -6.36
N THR A 25 2.77 15.81 -7.12
CA THR A 25 2.83 15.81 -8.59
C THR A 25 2.61 17.19 -9.21
N THR A 26 1.74 18.03 -8.61
CA THR A 26 1.53 19.40 -9.08
C THR A 26 2.73 20.30 -8.76
N LEU A 27 3.34 20.17 -7.58
CA LEU A 27 4.58 20.89 -7.25
C LEU A 27 5.72 20.48 -8.19
N GLU A 28 5.87 19.19 -8.49
CA GLU A 28 6.88 18.67 -9.42
C GLU A 28 6.64 19.19 -10.85
N SER A 29 5.37 19.27 -11.30
CA SER A 29 5.01 19.85 -12.60
C SER A 29 5.23 21.37 -12.69
N LEU A 30 4.88 22.13 -11.64
CA LEU A 30 5.09 23.57 -11.55
C LEU A 30 6.58 23.91 -11.52
N TYR A 31 7.38 22.99 -10.98
CA TYR A 31 8.82 23.14 -10.92
C TYR A 31 9.51 22.80 -12.26
N GLN A 32 9.06 21.75 -12.97
CA GLN A 32 9.52 21.45 -14.33
C GLN A 32 9.29 22.64 -15.29
N ASP A 33 8.16 23.35 -15.14
CA ASP A 33 7.83 24.54 -15.94
C ASP A 33 8.72 25.75 -15.64
N GLN A 34 9.43 25.78 -14.50
CA GLN A 34 10.36 26.87 -14.16
C GLN A 34 11.75 26.73 -14.80
N LYS A 35 12.02 25.69 -15.61
CA LYS A 35 13.32 25.45 -16.24
C LYS A 35 13.75 26.65 -17.11
N PRO A 36 14.79 27.43 -16.72
CA PRO A 36 15.19 28.60 -17.50
C PRO A 36 15.99 28.17 -18.73
N ALA A 37 15.81 28.91 -19.84
CA ALA A 37 16.53 28.75 -21.11
C ALA A 37 17.98 29.27 -21.05
N THR A 38 18.74 28.89 -20.01
CA THR A 38 20.11 29.36 -19.76
C THR A 38 21.12 28.34 -20.31
N THR A 39 22.17 28.82 -20.99
CA THR A 39 23.12 27.99 -21.75
C THR A 39 24.22 27.31 -20.90
N ASP A 40 24.39 27.69 -19.63
CA ASP A 40 25.47 27.16 -18.76
C ASP A 40 25.05 25.94 -17.92
N GLN A 41 25.48 24.74 -18.35
CA GLN A 41 25.13 23.45 -17.75
C GLN A 41 25.56 23.28 -16.28
N ILE A 42 26.63 23.93 -15.81
CA ILE A 42 27.17 23.74 -14.45
C ILE A 42 26.35 24.52 -13.40
N LEU A 43 25.95 25.76 -13.72
CA LEU A 43 25.07 26.55 -12.87
C LEU A 43 23.65 25.98 -12.86
N LEU A 44 23.19 25.44 -13.99
CA LEU A 44 21.95 24.67 -14.06
C LEU A 44 22.01 23.45 -13.14
N ASN A 45 23.08 22.66 -13.17
CA ASN A 45 23.17 21.45 -12.36
C ASN A 45 23.24 21.79 -10.86
N GLN A 46 23.96 22.84 -10.46
CA GLN A 46 23.97 23.28 -9.06
C GLN A 46 22.62 23.83 -8.59
N GLN A 47 21.93 24.66 -9.39
CA GLN A 47 20.58 25.14 -9.05
C GLN A 47 19.54 24.01 -9.04
N HIS A 48 19.64 23.03 -9.94
CA HIS A 48 18.75 21.87 -9.95
C HIS A 48 18.92 21.03 -8.67
N ILE A 49 20.16 20.87 -8.18
CA ILE A 49 20.43 20.13 -6.94
C ILE A 49 19.88 20.86 -5.71
N GLU A 50 20.14 22.17 -5.58
CA GLU A 50 19.67 22.94 -4.42
C GLU A 50 18.14 23.00 -4.33
N VAL A 51 17.46 23.18 -5.47
CA VAL A 51 16.00 23.25 -5.45
C VAL A 51 15.35 21.87 -5.29
N ARG A 52 15.93 20.80 -5.86
CA ARG A 52 15.44 19.44 -5.62
C ARG A 52 15.54 19.07 -4.14
N GLU A 53 16.62 19.46 -3.48
CA GLU A 53 16.79 19.25 -2.04
C GLU A 53 15.74 20.01 -1.20
N GLU A 54 15.34 21.21 -1.63
CA GLU A 54 14.28 21.98 -0.97
C GLU A 54 12.88 21.40 -1.21
N VAL A 55 12.61 20.90 -2.43
CA VAL A 55 11.37 20.19 -2.75
C VAL A 55 11.25 18.90 -1.93
N ASP A 56 12.31 18.09 -1.86
CA ASP A 56 12.32 16.85 -1.08
C ASP A 56 12.11 17.11 0.42
N LYS A 57 12.70 18.19 0.96
CA LYS A 57 12.46 18.64 2.34
C LYS A 57 11.00 19.03 2.56
N ASN A 58 10.40 19.77 1.63
CA ASN A 58 9.00 20.20 1.73
C ASN A 58 8.04 19.02 1.62
N ILE A 59 8.29 18.07 0.71
CA ILE A 59 7.52 16.82 0.58
C ILE A 59 7.60 15.99 1.86
N LEU A 60 8.78 15.92 2.48
CA LEU A 60 8.98 15.19 3.73
C LEU A 60 8.24 15.85 4.90
N ILE A 61 8.27 17.18 5.00
CA ILE A 61 7.51 17.93 6.03
C ILE A 61 6.00 17.71 5.83
N LEU A 62 5.52 17.82 4.58
CA LEU A 62 4.13 17.57 4.23
C LEU A 62 3.72 16.15 4.63
N SER A 63 4.52 15.15 4.27
CA SER A 63 4.27 13.74 4.60
C SER A 63 4.16 13.51 6.12
N LYS A 64 5.00 14.16 6.91
CA LYS A 64 4.94 14.09 8.39
C LYS A 64 3.65 14.69 8.93
N CYS A 65 3.25 15.86 8.45
CA CYS A 65 1.99 16.49 8.84
C CYS A 65 0.79 15.60 8.51
N MET A 66 0.77 15.00 7.32
CA MET A 66 -0.31 14.11 6.89
C MET A 66 -0.38 12.84 7.73
N SER A 67 0.76 12.22 8.05
CA SER A 67 0.79 11.04 8.92
C SER A 67 0.12 11.32 10.29
N ILE A 68 0.42 12.48 10.91
CA ILE A 68 -0.20 12.88 12.18
C ILE A 68 -1.72 13.03 12.02
N ILE A 69 -2.18 13.68 10.95
CA ILE A 69 -3.61 13.89 10.69
C ILE A 69 -4.32 12.54 10.48
N LEU A 70 -3.75 11.64 9.68
CA LEU A 70 -4.31 10.30 9.41
C LEU A 70 -4.42 9.46 10.70
N LEU A 71 -3.41 9.54 11.57
CA LEU A 71 -3.42 8.84 12.85
C LEU A 71 -4.47 9.43 13.81
N LEU A 72 -4.68 10.75 13.82
CA LEU A 72 -5.77 11.38 14.57
C LEU A 72 -7.14 10.96 14.06
N ILE A 73 -7.33 10.87 12.73
CA ILE A 73 -8.55 10.34 12.12
C ILE A 73 -8.76 8.89 12.55
N TYR A 74 -7.72 8.06 12.52
CA TYR A 74 -7.80 6.67 12.99
C TYR A 74 -8.23 6.59 14.47
N CYS A 75 -7.63 7.40 15.34
CA CYS A 75 -8.01 7.49 16.75
C CYS A 75 -9.47 7.94 16.94
N ALA A 76 -9.96 8.88 16.13
CA ALA A 76 -11.36 9.29 16.13
C ALA A 76 -12.28 8.15 15.66
N CYS A 77 -11.88 7.40 14.62
CA CYS A 77 -12.58 6.20 14.18
C CYS A 77 -12.61 5.12 15.27
N LEU A 78 -11.51 4.87 15.98
CA LEU A 78 -11.47 3.95 17.12
C LEU A 78 -12.36 4.41 18.28
N ALA A 79 -12.35 5.71 18.62
CA ALA A 79 -13.22 6.26 19.64
C ALA A 79 -14.71 6.10 19.25
N TYR A 80 -15.03 6.33 17.97
CA TYR A 80 -16.36 6.10 17.43
C TYR A 80 -16.76 4.62 17.53
N GLN A 81 -15.88 3.68 17.16
CA GLN A 81 -16.10 2.23 17.30
C GLN A 81 -16.33 1.80 18.75
N TYR A 82 -15.50 2.32 19.66
CA TYR A 82 -15.61 2.01 21.08
C TYR A 82 -16.95 2.47 21.66
N HIS A 83 -17.43 3.64 21.25
CA HIS A 83 -18.68 4.21 21.73
C HIS A 83 -19.92 3.61 21.04
N HIS A 84 -19.86 3.41 19.73
CA HIS A 84 -20.91 2.81 18.91
C HIS A 84 -20.43 1.41 18.49
N ARG A 85 -20.70 0.39 19.32
CA ARG A 85 -20.32 -1.04 19.21
C ARG A 85 -20.71 -1.77 17.90
N GLN A 86 -21.05 -1.05 16.85
CA GLN A 86 -21.52 -1.58 15.57
C GLN A 86 -20.61 -1.22 14.40
N PHE A 87 -19.58 -0.40 14.58
CA PHE A 87 -18.71 0.01 13.47
C PHE A 87 -17.43 -0.82 13.43
N MET A 88 -17.08 -1.33 12.24
CA MET A 88 -15.98 -2.26 11.97
C MET A 88 -15.97 -3.48 12.90
N ILE A 89 -16.60 -4.56 12.45
CA ILE A 89 -16.47 -5.87 13.07
C ILE A 89 -14.98 -6.22 13.05
N THR A 90 -14.25 -5.96 14.14
CA THR A 90 -13.20 -6.89 14.54
C THR A 90 -13.93 -8.22 14.65
N PRO A 91 -13.57 -9.25 13.87
CA PRO A 91 -14.12 -10.55 14.12
C PRO A 91 -13.63 -10.91 15.52
N GLU A 92 -14.49 -10.77 16.53
CA GLU A 92 -14.58 -11.89 17.43
C GLU A 92 -14.83 -13.07 16.51
N THR A 93 -13.77 -13.85 16.31
CA THR A 93 -13.82 -15.22 15.86
C THR A 93 -14.67 -15.98 16.88
N LYS A 94 -15.97 -15.69 16.90
CA LYS A 94 -16.95 -16.76 16.99
C LYS A 94 -16.66 -17.58 15.74
N HIS A 95 -15.74 -18.52 15.90
CA HIS A 95 -15.81 -19.77 15.19
C HIS A 95 -17.25 -20.28 15.38
N GLU A 96 -18.14 -19.90 14.46
CA GLU A 96 -19.42 -20.58 14.26
C GLU A 96 -19.20 -21.93 13.56
N GLY A 97 -17.95 -22.39 13.44
CA GLY A 97 -17.64 -23.80 13.36
C GLY A 97 -17.89 -24.45 14.71
N LYS A 98 -18.61 -25.58 14.73
CA LYS A 98 -18.78 -26.50 15.87
C LYS A 98 -17.46 -27.11 16.39
N HIS A 99 -16.39 -26.34 16.50
CA HIS A 99 -15.24 -26.68 17.31
C HIS A 99 -15.43 -26.00 18.66
N THR A 100 -15.99 -26.74 19.59
CA THR A 100 -15.89 -26.47 21.03
C THR A 100 -14.41 -26.49 21.38
N VAL A 101 -13.71 -25.37 21.19
CA VAL A 101 -12.41 -25.16 21.81
C VAL A 101 -12.72 -25.09 23.30
N GLU A 102 -12.50 -26.19 24.02
CA GLU A 102 -12.49 -26.17 25.48
C GLU A 102 -11.64 -24.97 25.90
N LYS A 103 -12.22 -24.05 26.70
CA LYS A 103 -11.50 -22.92 27.26
C LYS A 103 -10.38 -23.45 28.15
N ARG A 104 -9.22 -23.68 27.56
CA ARG A 104 -8.03 -24.11 28.27
C ARG A 104 -7.39 -22.85 28.84
N TYR A 105 -7.41 -22.74 30.16
CA TYR A 105 -6.75 -21.64 30.86
C TYR A 105 -5.24 -21.83 30.74
N THR A 106 -4.66 -21.22 29.71
CA THR A 106 -3.22 -21.17 29.51
C THR A 106 -2.62 -20.22 30.55
N HIS A 107 -1.59 -20.67 31.29
CA HIS A 107 -0.89 -19.79 32.23
C HIS A 107 -0.33 -18.57 31.49
N PHE A 108 -0.54 -17.36 32.04
CA PHE A 108 -0.09 -16.09 31.45
C PHE A 108 1.37 -16.13 30.97
N TRP A 109 2.26 -16.70 31.78
CA TRP A 109 3.68 -16.86 31.43
C TRP A 109 3.92 -17.72 30.19
N PHE A 110 3.14 -18.79 30.02
CA PHE A 110 3.24 -19.63 28.82
C PHE A 110 2.71 -18.89 27.60
N ALA A 111 1.61 -18.14 27.73
CA ALA A 111 1.07 -17.32 26.65
C ALA A 111 2.05 -16.21 26.24
N ALA A 112 2.64 -15.50 27.21
CA ALA A 112 3.65 -14.47 26.96
C ALA A 112 4.91 -15.04 26.28
N PHE A 113 5.36 -16.22 26.72
CA PHE A 113 6.49 -16.91 26.11
C PHE A 113 6.20 -17.38 24.68
N ALA A 114 5.03 -17.98 24.44
CA ALA A 114 4.60 -18.38 23.11
C ALA A 114 4.47 -17.17 22.16
N TYR A 115 3.91 -16.06 22.66
CA TYR A 115 3.83 -14.80 21.90
C TYR A 115 5.22 -14.24 21.56
N ALA A 116 6.15 -14.24 22.52
CA ALA A 116 7.51 -13.77 22.25
C ALA A 116 8.23 -14.62 21.18
N ILE A 117 8.05 -15.95 21.21
CA ILE A 117 8.64 -16.85 20.22
C ILE A 117 8.03 -16.64 18.83
N THR A 118 6.71 -16.53 18.75
CA THR A 118 6.02 -16.31 17.47
C THR A 118 6.41 -14.97 16.85
N MET A 119 6.43 -13.89 17.64
CA MET A 119 6.95 -12.59 17.18
C MET A 119 8.40 -12.66 16.71
N ALA A 120 9.27 -13.38 17.43
CA ALA A 120 10.66 -13.53 17.00
C ALA A 120 10.78 -14.32 15.68
N ALA A 121 9.95 -15.34 15.50
CA ALA A 121 9.89 -16.12 14.26
C ALA A 121 9.36 -15.27 13.10
N GLU A 122 8.32 -14.46 13.31
CA GLU A 122 7.77 -13.54 12.30
C GLU A 122 8.81 -12.50 11.87
N ILE A 123 9.51 -11.88 12.82
CA ILE A 123 10.58 -10.91 12.51
C ILE A 123 11.69 -11.58 11.68
N TYR A 124 12.06 -12.82 12.02
CA TYR A 124 13.07 -13.56 11.28
C TYR A 124 12.60 -13.90 9.86
N SER A 125 11.37 -14.38 9.71
CA SER A 125 10.75 -14.70 8.43
C SER A 125 10.59 -13.46 7.55
N ALA A 126 10.18 -12.32 8.11
CA ALA A 126 10.07 -11.05 7.39
C ALA A 126 11.44 -10.61 6.85
N LYS A 127 12.52 -10.75 7.63
CA LYS A 127 13.88 -10.47 7.14
C LYS A 127 14.27 -11.38 5.99
N LEU A 128 13.99 -12.68 6.09
CA LEU A 128 14.28 -13.62 4.99
C LEU A 128 13.48 -13.29 3.74
N LEU A 129 12.21 -12.91 3.87
CA LEU A 129 11.36 -12.50 2.77
C LEU A 129 11.94 -11.29 2.04
N VAL A 130 12.33 -10.24 2.76
CA VAL A 130 12.93 -9.03 2.16
C VAL A 130 14.21 -9.40 1.39
N HIS A 131 15.10 -10.20 1.97
CA HIS A 131 16.33 -10.63 1.29
C HIS A 131 16.05 -11.47 0.04
N ALA A 132 15.06 -12.36 0.09
CA ALA A 132 14.67 -13.19 -1.05
C ALA A 132 14.08 -12.34 -2.19
N VAL A 133 13.27 -11.35 -1.83
CA VAL A 133 12.67 -10.41 -2.77
C VAL A 133 13.73 -9.53 -3.45
N GLU A 134 14.70 -8.99 -2.70
CA GLU A 134 15.82 -8.23 -3.27
C GLU A 134 16.68 -9.08 -4.23
N GLN A 135 16.92 -10.34 -3.89
CA GLN A 135 17.65 -11.26 -4.77
C GLN A 135 16.87 -11.55 -6.05
N LEU A 136 15.55 -11.79 -5.93
CA LEU A 136 14.69 -12.03 -7.09
C LEU A 136 14.65 -10.81 -8.02
N GLY A 137 14.55 -9.61 -7.46
CA GLY A 137 14.61 -8.35 -8.20
C GLY A 137 15.90 -8.22 -9.01
N LYS A 138 17.06 -8.52 -8.40
CA LYS A 138 18.37 -8.49 -9.07
C LYS A 138 18.54 -9.55 -10.16
N LEU A 139 17.99 -10.75 -9.96
CA LEU A 139 18.11 -11.85 -10.94
C LEU A 139 17.23 -11.63 -12.18
N HIS A 140 16.03 -11.08 -11.99
CA HIS A 140 15.04 -10.93 -13.05
C HIS A 140 14.91 -9.49 -13.58
N HIS A 141 15.74 -8.56 -13.09
CA HIS A 141 15.66 -7.12 -13.42
C HIS A 141 14.22 -6.58 -13.29
N LEU A 142 13.56 -6.95 -12.18
CA LEU A 142 12.19 -6.51 -11.92
C LEU A 142 12.21 -5.08 -11.36
N ASN A 143 11.25 -4.26 -11.79
CA ASN A 143 11.05 -2.93 -11.22
C ASN A 143 10.63 -3.02 -9.74
N ASP A 144 11.15 -2.12 -8.91
CA ASP A 144 10.85 -2.03 -7.48
C ASP A 144 9.36 -1.80 -7.22
N SER A 145 8.67 -1.04 -8.07
CA SER A 145 7.21 -0.87 -7.96
C SER A 145 6.44 -2.15 -8.25
N PHE A 146 6.87 -2.97 -9.23
CA PHE A 146 6.25 -4.27 -9.47
C PHE A 146 6.41 -5.19 -8.25
N VAL A 147 7.61 -5.22 -7.69
CA VAL A 147 7.91 -5.99 -6.48
C VAL A 147 7.03 -5.51 -5.30
N GLY A 148 6.95 -4.21 -5.11
CA GLY A 148 6.22 -3.58 -4.00
C GLY A 148 4.70 -3.72 -4.08
N PHE A 149 4.10 -3.49 -5.25
CA PHE A 149 2.64 -3.41 -5.42
C PHE A 149 1.99 -4.71 -5.90
N VAL A 150 2.76 -5.63 -6.50
CA VAL A 150 2.23 -6.89 -7.03
C VAL A 150 2.76 -8.07 -6.23
N LEU A 151 4.09 -8.23 -6.20
CA LEU A 151 4.70 -9.44 -5.64
C LEU A 151 4.52 -9.52 -4.12
N LEU A 152 4.83 -8.42 -3.40
CA LEU A 152 4.70 -8.38 -1.95
C LEU A 152 3.25 -8.66 -1.50
N PRO A 153 2.20 -7.97 -1.98
CA PRO A 153 0.83 -8.26 -1.58
C PRO A 153 0.43 -9.73 -1.82
N ILE A 154 0.81 -10.34 -2.95
CA ILE A 154 0.49 -11.74 -3.23
C ILE A 154 1.11 -12.68 -2.19
N VAL A 155 2.38 -12.46 -1.82
CA VAL A 155 3.07 -13.28 -0.81
C VAL A 155 2.49 -13.03 0.59
N LEU A 156 2.17 -11.77 0.92
CA LEU A 156 1.60 -11.42 2.21
C LEU A 156 0.19 -12.01 2.41
N ILE A 157 -0.66 -12.01 1.38
CA ILE A 157 -2.03 -12.58 1.46
C ILE A 157 -2.01 -14.04 1.91
N ALA A 158 -0.95 -14.81 1.60
CA ALA A 158 -0.85 -16.20 2.02
C ALA A 158 -0.72 -16.39 3.54
N ASP A 159 -0.24 -15.38 4.26
CA ASP A 159 -0.08 -15.41 5.72
C ASP A 159 -1.33 -14.90 6.45
N LEU A 160 -2.11 -14.04 5.79
CA LEU A 160 -3.21 -13.34 6.43
C LEU A 160 -4.44 -14.23 6.64
N GLN A 161 -4.75 -14.46 7.91
CA GLN A 161 -5.91 -15.27 8.31
C GLN A 161 -7.24 -14.58 8.00
N GLU A 162 -7.31 -13.25 8.07
CA GLU A 162 -8.53 -12.48 7.86
C GLU A 162 -9.04 -12.62 6.41
N GLU A 163 -8.13 -12.64 5.46
CA GLU A 163 -8.41 -12.77 4.04
C GLU A 163 -9.00 -14.16 3.73
N VAL A 164 -8.42 -15.20 4.32
CA VAL A 164 -8.94 -16.58 4.24
C VAL A 164 -10.33 -16.70 4.87
N VAL A 165 -10.55 -16.06 6.03
CA VAL A 165 -11.86 -16.02 6.70
C VAL A 165 -12.89 -15.32 5.82
N SER A 166 -12.52 -14.23 5.15
CA SER A 166 -13.42 -13.52 4.24
C SER A 166 -13.84 -14.39 3.04
N PHE A 167 -12.90 -15.13 2.42
CA PHE A 167 -13.24 -16.08 1.36
C PHE A 167 -14.22 -17.15 1.85
N LYS A 168 -14.03 -17.64 3.08
CA LYS A 168 -14.95 -18.60 3.68
C LYS A 168 -16.33 -18.00 3.94
N GLU A 169 -16.42 -16.80 4.50
CA GLU A 169 -17.70 -16.13 4.72
C GLU A 169 -18.41 -15.81 3.39
N SER A 170 -17.65 -15.48 2.34
CA SER A 170 -18.18 -15.31 0.98
C SER A 170 -18.78 -16.61 0.43
N TYR A 171 -18.12 -17.76 0.65
CA TYR A 171 -18.66 -19.07 0.28
C TYR A 171 -19.91 -19.46 1.08
N GLU A 172 -20.06 -18.95 2.30
CA GLU A 172 -21.25 -19.14 3.13
C GLU A 172 -22.39 -18.14 2.82
N ASP A 173 -22.35 -17.45 1.67
CA ASP A 173 -23.30 -16.41 1.24
C ASP A 173 -23.41 -15.22 2.21
N ARG A 174 -22.33 -14.93 2.96
CA ARG A 174 -22.25 -13.82 3.92
C ARG A 174 -21.36 -12.69 3.40
N LEU A 175 -21.66 -12.20 2.20
CA LEU A 175 -20.90 -11.14 1.52
C LEU A 175 -20.70 -9.88 2.35
N ASP A 176 -21.73 -9.42 3.07
CA ASP A 176 -21.60 -8.23 3.93
C ASP A 176 -20.51 -8.36 5.00
N LYS A 177 -20.31 -9.58 5.54
CA LYS A 177 -19.26 -9.88 6.53
C LYS A 177 -17.90 -10.00 5.86
N ALA A 178 -17.84 -10.69 4.73
CA ALA A 178 -16.61 -10.84 3.96
C ALA A 178 -16.03 -9.47 3.55
N VAL A 179 -16.88 -8.59 3.02
CA VAL A 179 -16.52 -7.24 2.60
C VAL A 179 -16.16 -6.37 3.81
N ALA A 180 -16.92 -6.44 4.90
CA ALA A 180 -16.60 -5.66 6.11
C ALA A 180 -15.22 -6.04 6.68
N LEU A 181 -14.84 -7.32 6.64
CA LEU A 181 -13.53 -7.78 7.07
C LEU A 181 -12.41 -7.23 6.18
N MET A 182 -12.56 -7.34 4.85
CA MET A 182 -11.60 -6.81 3.87
C MET A 182 -11.41 -5.30 3.99
N VAL A 183 -12.51 -4.55 4.03
CA VAL A 183 -12.48 -3.08 4.13
C VAL A 183 -11.89 -2.63 5.47
N GLY A 184 -12.12 -3.39 6.54
CA GLY A 184 -11.51 -3.18 7.85
C GLY A 184 -9.98 -3.28 7.80
N SER A 185 -9.45 -4.37 7.24
CA SER A 185 -8.01 -4.59 7.04
C SER A 185 -7.39 -3.48 6.17
N CYS A 186 -8.00 -3.14 5.03
CA CYS A 186 -7.53 -2.04 4.19
C CYS A 186 -7.50 -0.69 4.91
N MET A 187 -8.52 -0.39 5.73
CA MET A 187 -8.57 0.85 6.51
C MET A 187 -7.48 0.88 7.59
N GLN A 188 -7.15 -0.24 8.23
CA GLN A 188 -6.03 -0.31 9.17
C GLN A 188 -4.69 -0.07 8.47
N ILE A 189 -4.47 -0.68 7.30
CA ILE A 189 -3.25 -0.45 6.52
C ILE A 189 -3.13 1.04 6.16
N ALA A 190 -4.21 1.63 5.64
CA ALA A 190 -4.21 3.03 5.20
C ALA A 190 -4.15 4.05 6.35
N LEU A 191 -4.89 3.89 7.44
CA LEU A 191 -4.99 4.92 8.49
C LEU A 191 -4.02 4.71 9.67
N LEU A 192 -3.51 3.50 9.84
CA LEU A 192 -2.63 3.17 10.96
C LEU A 192 -1.23 2.77 10.48
N VAL A 193 -1.11 1.75 9.64
CA VAL A 193 0.19 1.17 9.28
C VAL A 193 1.05 2.16 8.51
N THR A 194 0.57 2.71 7.39
CA THR A 194 1.36 3.64 6.57
C THR A 194 1.78 4.91 7.34
N PRO A 195 0.89 5.58 8.10
CA PRO A 195 1.28 6.73 8.92
C PRO A 195 2.33 6.39 9.99
N ILE A 196 2.19 5.24 10.67
CA ILE A 196 3.19 4.78 11.64
C ILE A 196 4.54 4.56 10.97
N LEU A 197 4.58 3.98 9.77
CA LEU A 197 5.83 3.80 9.03
C LEU A 197 6.53 5.13 8.73
N VAL A 198 5.79 6.18 8.37
CA VAL A 198 6.35 7.53 8.16
C VAL A 198 6.93 8.12 9.46
N ILE A 199 6.24 7.94 10.59
CA ILE A 199 6.73 8.41 11.90
C ILE A 199 7.95 7.62 12.35
N LEU A 200 7.96 6.30 12.14
CA LEU A 200 9.12 5.46 12.44
C LEU A 200 10.32 5.84 11.57
N GLY A 201 10.10 6.11 10.27
CA GLY A 201 11.12 6.66 9.38
C GLY A 201 11.69 7.97 9.92
N TRP A 202 10.83 8.87 10.41
CA TRP A 202 11.27 10.12 11.04
C TRP A 202 12.13 9.90 12.29
N ILE A 203 11.76 8.97 13.17
CA ILE A 203 12.54 8.63 14.37
C ILE A 203 13.89 8.00 14.00
N MET A 204 13.93 7.19 12.94
CA MET A 204 15.15 6.51 12.46
C MET A 204 15.99 7.37 11.49
N ASN A 205 15.58 8.61 11.20
CA ASN A 205 16.17 9.48 10.18
C ASN A 205 16.21 8.87 8.76
N VAL A 206 15.25 8.02 8.44
CA VAL A 206 15.03 7.49 7.08
C VAL A 206 13.93 8.33 6.41
N PRO A 207 14.18 8.94 5.23
CA PRO A 207 13.22 9.81 4.56
C PRO A 207 12.07 8.98 3.93
N MET A 208 11.11 8.56 4.76
CA MET A 208 9.90 7.89 4.32
C MET A 208 8.83 8.94 3.99
N THR A 209 8.35 8.95 2.75
CA THR A 209 7.37 9.94 2.25
C THR A 209 6.13 9.25 1.70
N PHE A 210 5.04 10.02 1.53
CA PHE A 210 3.86 9.58 0.78
C PHE A 210 4.00 9.91 -0.72
N LYS A 211 5.18 9.68 -1.30
CA LYS A 211 5.42 9.88 -2.72
C LYS A 211 4.98 8.61 -3.46
N PHE A 212 3.94 8.74 -4.27
CA PHE A 212 3.47 7.67 -5.16
C PHE A 212 3.54 8.15 -6.60
N SER A 213 3.84 7.23 -7.52
CA SER A 213 3.80 7.52 -8.96
C SER A 213 2.38 7.89 -9.41
N LEU A 214 2.25 8.67 -10.49
CA LEU A 214 0.95 9.04 -11.05
C LEU A 214 0.11 7.79 -11.37
N LEU A 215 0.76 6.74 -11.88
CA LEU A 215 0.11 5.46 -12.18
C LEU A 215 -0.46 4.81 -10.91
N GLU A 216 0.29 4.79 -9.82
CA GLU A 216 -0.12 4.22 -8.53
C GLU A 216 -1.35 4.94 -7.97
N VAL A 217 -1.37 6.27 -8.03
CA VAL A 217 -2.51 7.08 -7.57
C VAL A 217 -3.76 6.81 -8.40
N VAL A 218 -3.63 6.78 -9.73
CA VAL A 218 -4.76 6.55 -10.63
C VAL A 218 -5.36 5.17 -10.39
N ILE A 219 -4.53 4.14 -10.24
CA ILE A 219 -4.99 2.78 -9.93
C ILE A 219 -5.66 2.72 -8.56
N LEU A 220 -5.07 3.34 -7.53
CA LEU A 220 -5.64 3.39 -6.19
C LEU A 220 -7.05 4.00 -6.19
N VAL A 221 -7.19 5.19 -6.80
CA VAL A 221 -8.49 5.89 -6.87
C VAL A 221 -9.50 5.09 -7.68
N SER A 222 -9.09 4.59 -8.84
CA SER A 222 -9.98 3.83 -9.73
C SER A 222 -10.49 2.55 -9.05
N THR A 223 -9.62 1.86 -8.31
CA THR A 223 -9.97 0.63 -7.59
C THR A 223 -10.98 0.90 -6.48
N VAL A 224 -10.76 1.96 -5.68
CA VAL A 224 -11.66 2.31 -4.57
C VAL A 224 -13.03 2.77 -5.08
N LEU A 225 -13.07 3.56 -6.16
CA LEU A 225 -14.31 3.96 -6.81
C LEU A 225 -15.06 2.74 -7.37
N MET A 226 -14.35 1.83 -8.04
CA MET A 226 -14.93 0.61 -8.59
C MET A 226 -15.53 -0.29 -7.49
N ILE A 227 -14.79 -0.51 -6.40
CA ILE A 227 -15.28 -1.32 -5.27
C ILE A 227 -16.53 -0.69 -4.66
N ASN A 228 -16.56 0.64 -4.47
CA ASN A 228 -17.74 1.31 -3.95
C ASN A 228 -18.94 1.21 -4.90
N TYR A 229 -18.71 1.26 -6.20
CA TYR A 229 -19.76 1.06 -7.20
C TYR A 229 -20.31 -0.37 -7.16
N LEU A 230 -19.44 -1.38 -7.16
CA LEU A 230 -19.86 -2.80 -7.12
C LEU A 230 -20.62 -3.14 -5.83
N LEU A 231 -20.28 -2.50 -4.71
CA LEU A 231 -20.96 -2.72 -3.44
C LEU A 231 -22.24 -1.89 -3.26
N ALA A 232 -22.59 -1.03 -4.22
CA ALA A 232 -23.77 -0.18 -4.12
C ALA A 232 -25.08 -0.97 -4.29
N ASP A 233 -25.06 -1.99 -5.16
CA ASP A 233 -26.27 -2.72 -5.58
C ASP A 233 -26.57 -3.97 -4.74
N HIS A 234 -25.77 -4.27 -3.71
CA HIS A 234 -25.92 -5.39 -2.75
C HIS A 234 -25.96 -6.81 -3.34
N GLU A 235 -26.05 -6.97 -4.65
CA GLU A 235 -25.93 -8.23 -5.36
C GLU A 235 -24.55 -8.28 -6.04
N THR A 236 -23.83 -9.39 -5.90
CA THR A 236 -22.55 -9.60 -6.61
C THR A 236 -22.63 -10.82 -7.50
N ASN A 237 -22.10 -10.73 -8.70
CA ASN A 237 -22.05 -11.84 -9.64
C ASN A 237 -20.63 -12.40 -9.76
N TRP A 238 -20.50 -13.70 -10.08
CA TRP A 238 -19.20 -14.32 -10.32
C TRP A 238 -18.42 -13.65 -11.47
N ILE A 239 -19.14 -13.11 -12.46
CA ILE A 239 -18.54 -12.35 -13.58
C ILE A 239 -17.87 -11.07 -13.08
N GLU A 240 -18.48 -10.35 -12.12
CA GLU A 240 -17.88 -9.14 -11.54
C GLU A 240 -16.58 -9.48 -10.80
N GLY A 241 -16.56 -10.61 -10.09
CA GLY A 241 -15.35 -11.15 -9.47
C GLY A 241 -14.25 -11.49 -10.49
N VAL A 242 -14.60 -12.12 -11.62
CA VAL A 242 -13.65 -12.42 -12.70
C VAL A 242 -13.12 -11.14 -13.35
N ILE A 243 -13.97 -10.12 -13.55
CA ILE A 243 -13.55 -8.82 -14.08
C ILE A 243 -12.59 -8.12 -13.11
N LEU A 244 -12.87 -8.15 -11.80
CA LEU A 244 -11.97 -7.62 -10.77
C LEU A 244 -10.60 -8.32 -10.79
N LEU A 245 -10.58 -9.65 -10.92
CA LEU A 245 -9.33 -10.40 -11.04
C LEU A 245 -8.57 -10.05 -12.33
N ALA A 246 -9.28 -9.90 -13.46
CA ALA A 246 -8.69 -9.47 -14.72
C ALA A 246 -8.11 -8.06 -14.64
N LEU A 247 -8.79 -7.13 -13.94
CA LEU A 247 -8.29 -5.78 -13.68
C LEU A 247 -7.01 -5.81 -12.83
N PHE A 248 -6.97 -6.63 -11.79
CA PHE A 248 -5.75 -6.83 -11.00
C PHE A 248 -4.58 -7.35 -11.87
N LEU A 249 -4.84 -8.34 -12.74
CA LEU A 249 -3.83 -8.86 -13.67
C LEU A 249 -3.36 -7.80 -14.68
N MET A 250 -4.27 -6.97 -15.21
CA MET A 250 -3.90 -5.86 -16.09
C MET A 250 -3.04 -4.81 -15.37
N CYS A 251 -3.39 -4.46 -14.13
CA CYS A 251 -2.55 -3.60 -13.29
C CYS A 251 -1.18 -4.22 -13.04
N ALA A 252 -1.11 -5.52 -12.76
CA ALA A 252 0.16 -6.22 -12.56
C ALA A 252 1.05 -6.17 -13.81
N ILE A 253 0.47 -6.34 -15.00
CA ILE A 253 1.20 -6.19 -16.27
C ILE A 253 1.64 -4.74 -16.47
N ALA A 254 0.79 -3.76 -16.14
CA ALA A 254 1.16 -2.34 -16.23
C ALA A 254 2.38 -2.01 -15.36
N PHE A 255 2.39 -2.45 -14.09
CA PHE A 255 3.54 -2.29 -13.20
C PHE A 255 4.79 -3.03 -13.65
N PHE A 256 4.63 -4.16 -14.33
CA PHE A 256 5.77 -4.91 -14.90
C PHE A 256 6.47 -4.13 -16.01
N TYR A 257 5.73 -3.30 -16.75
CA TYR A 257 6.26 -2.45 -17.83
C TYR A 257 6.54 -1.01 -17.41
N ASP A 258 6.10 -0.59 -16.23
CA ASP A 258 6.42 0.72 -15.68
C ASP A 258 7.91 0.73 -15.29
N ASP A 259 8.69 1.61 -15.90
CA ASP A 259 10.14 1.74 -15.69
C ASP A 259 10.48 3.00 -14.84
N SER A 260 9.45 3.63 -14.26
CA SER A 260 9.53 4.95 -13.64
C SER A 260 10.48 5.06 -12.44
N HIS A 261 10.96 3.94 -11.88
CA HIS A 261 11.89 3.93 -10.74
C HIS A 261 13.33 3.51 -11.11
N ALA A 262 13.58 3.03 -12.34
CA ALA A 262 14.93 2.71 -12.80
C ALA A 262 15.78 3.97 -13.12
N GLU A 263 15.13 5.08 -13.47
CA GLU A 263 15.83 6.31 -13.84
C GLU A 263 16.50 7.01 -12.63
N LEU A 264 15.95 6.85 -11.41
CA LEU A 264 16.45 7.55 -10.21
C LEU A 264 17.78 7.00 -9.66
N GLU A 265 18.12 5.73 -9.91
CA GLU A 265 19.45 5.19 -9.59
C GLU A 265 20.49 5.45 -10.70
N SER A 266 20.03 5.65 -11.95
CA SER A 266 20.93 5.80 -13.10
C SER A 266 21.59 7.18 -13.22
N GLU A 267 20.96 8.26 -12.71
CA GLU A 267 21.56 9.61 -12.72
C GLU A 267 22.74 9.77 -11.74
N GLY A 268 22.94 8.80 -10.82
CA GLY A 268 24.13 8.72 -9.97
C GLY A 268 25.34 8.05 -10.63
N THR A 269 25.15 7.40 -11.78
CA THR A 269 26.20 6.65 -12.48
C THR A 269 26.20 7.01 -13.97
N SER A 270 26.54 8.26 -14.27
CA SER A 270 26.73 8.65 -15.68
C SER A 270 27.86 7.86 -16.35
N ILE A 271 27.58 7.48 -17.60
CA ILE A 271 28.49 7.02 -18.67
C ILE A 271 28.68 5.49 -18.78
N SER A 272 27.75 4.84 -19.49
CA SER A 272 28.01 3.91 -20.61
C SER A 272 26.87 2.89 -20.73
N GLY A 273 26.01 3.01 -21.76
CA GLY A 273 25.04 1.94 -22.05
C GLY A 273 23.84 2.30 -22.92
N GLU A 274 23.89 3.34 -23.75
CA GLU A 274 22.76 3.77 -24.60
C GLU A 274 22.55 2.87 -25.85
N THR A 275 22.77 1.57 -25.73
CA THR A 275 22.54 0.59 -26.81
C THR A 275 21.87 -0.71 -26.38
N ASP A 276 21.79 -1.02 -25.08
CA ASP A 276 21.29 -2.33 -24.63
C ASP A 276 19.79 -2.34 -24.32
N HIS A 277 19.20 -1.20 -23.91
CA HIS A 277 17.77 -1.09 -23.59
C HIS A 277 16.85 -1.29 -24.81
N LEU A 278 17.35 -1.03 -26.02
CA LEU A 278 16.58 -1.21 -27.27
C LEU A 278 16.63 -2.64 -27.82
N LEU A 279 17.61 -3.45 -27.43
CA LEU A 279 17.78 -4.80 -27.96
C LEU A 279 16.91 -5.83 -27.24
N VAL A 280 16.70 -5.71 -25.92
CA VAL A 280 15.84 -6.65 -25.17
C VAL A 280 14.37 -6.55 -25.62
N ARG A 281 13.91 -5.35 -26.00
CA ARG A 281 12.53 -5.12 -26.46
C ARG A 281 12.22 -5.68 -27.85
N ARG A 282 13.24 -6.03 -28.66
CA ARG A 282 13.04 -6.60 -30.01
C ARG A 282 13.10 -8.13 -30.09
N VAL A 283 13.47 -8.82 -29.00
CA VAL A 283 13.59 -10.29 -29.01
C VAL A 283 12.26 -11.02 -28.75
N PHE A 284 11.21 -10.30 -28.31
CA PHE A 284 9.90 -10.88 -27.97
C PHE A 284 8.71 -10.39 -28.81
N LEU A 285 8.96 -9.90 -30.04
CA LEU A 285 7.96 -9.80 -31.12
C LEU A 285 8.35 -10.76 -32.25
#